data_AF-A0A1B9YD16-F1
#
_entry.id   AF-A0A1B9YD16-F1
#
_cell.length_a   1.000
_cell.length_b   1.000
_cell.length_c   1.000
_cell.angle_alpha   90.00
_cell.angle_beta   90.00
_cell.angle_gamma   90.00
#
_symmetry.space_group_name_H-M   'P 1'
#
loop_
_entity.id
_entity.type
_entity.pdbx_description
1 polymer ?
#
loop_
_entity_poly.entity_id
_entity_poly.type
_entity_poly.pdbx_seq_one_letter_code
_entity_poly.pdbx_strand_id
1 'polypeptide(L)'
;MADLSNILPDQLMQGVLGKLYEVLTGGDGDVPPSKDNFFSWCSPGIPIRPEDLRFLTMGLSGVYTPEKDSEGKVVELTDQEKEKIRATSTGWLYQQAENLARLVDFIPDVNAADNNQLSKLSIQQNEGTLSDVYKYALQFSKVANTELSEEEKAKVEKFKQLLQVKRIKKDLITDEESEVIEPSPLVILYNQKMAAYIDAVLEYNTYRVDALAADNSKAIHFWAMNASSLRKKVQAAMSDWVTNGYKNEYEGIAARIDQIMSKDLSLLKAEYKDTLERAKLTGLASGSDFYYTSLVPGNFVEGGWTKFSFGSSDYARHSDSKYTSYGVSGSAGFLGFGASAGYQHKDSSSNRTINASNFKLTFEMCQVPIVRPWLKTPFLTSKAWKLDMGSPEVQSRGEFLNDGAMPPNGIMPAYPTSVLFIRNLVLDFGQYNSEYASAFKSDKADASAGWGPFSVDANYSSSSYKSDFKSHSDSQGIRVDGMQIIGFNCHVLPKSPDPLPNITSWI
;
A
#
# COMPACT_ATOMS: atom_id res chain seq x y z
N MET A 1 17.95 -6.08 32.57
CA MET A 1 17.44 -7.08 31.61
C MET A 1 15.93 -7.00 31.68
N ALA A 2 15.24 -6.95 30.53
CA ALA A 2 13.79 -7.07 30.52
C ALA A 2 13.40 -8.43 31.11
N ASP A 3 12.34 -8.47 31.92
CA ASP A 3 11.77 -9.74 32.36
C ASP A 3 11.13 -10.42 31.15
N LEU A 4 11.70 -11.56 30.73
CA LEU A 4 11.18 -12.35 29.62
C LEU A 4 10.10 -13.35 30.05
N SER A 5 9.81 -13.39 31.36
CA SER A 5 8.72 -14.18 31.93
C SER A 5 7.50 -13.30 32.15
N ASN A 6 6.31 -13.90 32.05
CA ASN A 6 5.04 -13.25 32.36
C ASN A 6 4.69 -12.01 31.51
N ILE A 7 5.02 -12.01 30.21
CA ILE A 7 4.71 -10.90 29.29
C ILE A 7 3.29 -11.01 28.76
N LEU A 8 2.54 -9.90 28.71
CA LEU A 8 1.22 -9.90 28.07
C LEU A 8 1.36 -10.02 26.54
N PRO A 9 0.47 -10.75 25.84
CA PRO A 9 0.50 -10.85 24.37
C PRO A 9 0.56 -9.51 23.66
N ASP A 10 -0.17 -8.52 24.17
CA ASP A 10 -0.21 -7.16 23.62
C ASP A 10 1.14 -6.44 23.74
N GLN A 11 1.89 -6.66 24.84
CA GLN A 11 3.23 -6.11 25.01
C GLN A 11 4.23 -6.78 24.05
N LEU A 12 4.11 -8.09 23.86
CA LEU A 12 4.93 -8.82 22.89
C LEU A 12 4.66 -8.33 21.45
N MET A 13 3.39 -8.13 21.11
CA MET A 13 2.96 -7.59 19.82
C MET A 13 3.47 -6.16 19.59
N GLN A 14 3.46 -5.30 20.61
CA GLN A 14 4.04 -3.95 20.53
C GLN A 14 5.53 -4.01 20.17
N GLY A 15 6.30 -4.92 20.77
CA GLY A 15 7.70 -5.11 20.41
C GLY A 15 7.90 -5.58 18.97
N VAL A 16 7.08 -6.53 18.49
CA VAL A 16 7.09 -7.01 17.10
C VAL A 16 6.85 -5.86 16.13
N LEU A 17 5.77 -5.11 16.34
CA LEU A 17 5.38 -4.00 15.48
C LEU A 17 6.39 -2.86 15.55
N GLY A 18 7.02 -2.66 16.71
CA GLY A 18 8.11 -1.71 16.88
C GLY A 18 9.30 -2.02 15.96
N LYS A 19 9.82 -3.26 16.03
CA LYS A 19 10.89 -3.70 15.13
C LYS A 19 10.46 -3.62 13.66
N LEU A 20 9.24 -4.06 13.36
CA LEU A 20 8.72 -4.04 11.99
C LEU A 20 8.62 -2.61 11.44
N TYR A 21 8.10 -1.66 12.23
CA TYR A 21 8.03 -0.26 11.87
C TYR A 21 9.43 0.33 11.65
N GLU A 22 10.41 0.00 12.50
CA GLU A 22 11.80 0.42 12.34
C GLU A 22 12.45 -0.12 11.06
N VAL A 23 12.17 -1.36 10.69
CA VAL A 23 12.62 -1.95 9.42
C VAL A 23 12.01 -1.21 8.22
N LEU A 24 10.73 -0.86 8.31
CA LEU A 24 9.95 -0.26 7.22
C LEU A 24 10.16 1.25 7.04
N THR A 25 10.35 1.99 8.14
CA THR A 25 10.42 3.46 8.16
C THR A 25 11.80 3.99 8.55
N GLY A 26 12.64 3.13 9.12
CA GLY A 26 13.94 3.53 9.65
C GLY A 26 14.91 4.02 8.57
N GLY A 27 15.99 4.61 9.05
CA GLY A 27 17.09 5.11 8.24
C GLY A 27 18.27 5.53 9.12
N ASP A 28 19.36 5.98 8.52
CA ASP A 28 20.49 6.67 9.16
C ASP A 28 20.94 7.84 8.27
N GLY A 29 22.09 8.44 8.61
CA GLY A 29 22.69 9.47 7.77
C GLY A 29 23.07 9.00 6.36
N ASP A 30 23.22 7.69 6.13
CA ASP A 30 23.57 7.13 4.81
C ASP A 30 22.31 6.77 4.00
N VAL A 31 21.24 6.32 4.67
CA VAL A 31 19.92 6.03 4.07
C VAL A 31 18.84 6.73 4.89
N PRO A 32 18.40 7.94 4.52
CA PRO A 32 17.52 8.75 5.38
C PRO A 32 16.09 8.16 5.45
N PRO A 33 15.41 8.30 6.61
CA PRO A 33 14.01 7.90 6.74
C PRO A 33 13.09 8.82 5.91
N SER A 34 11.91 8.29 5.53
CA SER A 34 10.89 9.08 4.84
C SER A 34 10.20 10.05 5.80
N LYS A 35 10.01 11.31 5.38
CA LYS A 35 9.45 12.38 6.22
C LYS A 35 7.93 12.47 6.20
N ASP A 36 7.33 12.06 5.08
CA ASP A 36 5.92 12.31 4.78
C ASP A 36 5.12 11.00 4.69
N ASN A 37 5.70 9.89 5.14
CA ASN A 37 5.10 8.56 5.04
C ASN A 37 4.86 7.94 6.42
N PHE A 38 3.75 7.21 6.55
CA PHE A 38 3.44 6.38 7.71
C PHE A 38 2.77 5.06 7.27
N PHE A 39 2.59 4.13 8.20
CA PHE A 39 1.94 2.85 7.91
C PHE A 39 0.57 2.76 8.59
N SER A 40 -0.44 2.39 7.81
CA SER A 40 -1.77 1.99 8.30
C SER A 40 -1.86 0.47 8.31
N TRP A 41 -2.13 -0.14 9.46
CA TRP A 41 -2.05 -1.60 9.65
C TRP A 41 -3.38 -2.30 9.39
N CYS A 42 -3.34 -3.49 8.80
CA CYS A 42 -4.50 -4.37 8.68
C CYS A 42 -4.47 -5.39 9.83
N SER A 43 -5.35 -5.24 10.82
CA SER A 43 -5.46 -6.17 11.95
C SER A 43 -6.89 -6.74 12.07
N PRO A 44 -7.10 -8.05 11.88
CA PRO A 44 -6.11 -9.02 11.36
C PRO A 44 -5.71 -8.70 9.91
N GLY A 45 -4.59 -9.29 9.48
CA GLY A 45 -4.15 -9.21 8.08
C GLY A 45 -5.22 -9.72 7.12
N ILE A 46 -5.22 -9.22 5.90
CA ILE A 46 -6.21 -9.59 4.87
C ILE A 46 -5.60 -10.72 4.03
N PRO A 47 -6.11 -11.96 4.12
CA PRO A 47 -5.63 -13.05 3.27
C PRO A 47 -5.85 -12.71 1.80
N ILE A 48 -4.84 -12.97 0.97
CA ILE A 48 -4.93 -12.75 -0.46
C ILE A 48 -4.15 -13.84 -1.18
N ARG A 49 -4.70 -14.36 -2.27
CA ARG A 49 -4.05 -15.46 -2.99
C ARG A 49 -3.35 -14.91 -4.24
N PRO A 50 -2.24 -15.53 -4.69
CA PRO A 50 -1.62 -15.21 -5.96
C PRO A 50 -2.62 -15.11 -7.12
N GLU A 51 -3.62 -16.00 -7.14
CA GLU A 51 -4.66 -16.02 -8.16
C GLU A 51 -5.56 -14.77 -8.15
N ASP A 52 -5.77 -14.14 -7.00
CA ASP A 52 -6.58 -12.93 -6.86
C ASP A 52 -5.89 -11.69 -7.47
N LEU A 53 -4.62 -11.84 -7.88
CA LEU A 53 -3.77 -10.79 -8.46
C LEU A 53 -3.33 -11.09 -9.90
N ARG A 54 -3.89 -12.14 -10.56
CA ARG A 54 -3.48 -12.54 -11.91
C ARG A 54 -3.67 -11.47 -12.96
N PHE A 55 -4.68 -10.60 -12.79
CA PHE A 55 -4.91 -9.48 -13.70
C PHE A 55 -3.73 -8.50 -13.77
N LEU A 56 -2.83 -8.49 -12.78
CA LEU A 56 -1.64 -7.64 -12.80
C LEU A 56 -0.63 -8.05 -13.88
N THR A 57 -0.55 -9.33 -14.22
CA THR A 57 0.35 -9.86 -15.26
C THR A 57 -0.37 -10.15 -16.57
N MET A 58 -1.63 -10.55 -16.50
CA MET A 58 -2.43 -10.94 -17.67
C MET A 58 -3.23 -9.77 -18.27
N GLY A 59 -3.32 -8.65 -17.56
CA GLY A 59 -4.27 -7.59 -17.88
C GLY A 59 -5.71 -8.02 -17.64
N LEU A 60 -6.65 -7.38 -18.34
CA LEU A 60 -8.08 -7.66 -18.26
C LEU A 60 -8.58 -8.53 -19.43
N SER A 61 -7.67 -9.04 -20.25
CA SER A 61 -8.01 -9.89 -21.39
C SER A 61 -7.90 -11.36 -20.97
N GLY A 62 -9.02 -12.07 -20.99
CA GLY A 62 -9.07 -13.50 -20.71
C GLY A 62 -8.19 -14.30 -21.66
N VAL A 63 -7.53 -15.32 -21.12
CA VAL A 63 -6.65 -16.21 -21.88
C VAL A 63 -7.21 -17.63 -21.81
N TYR A 64 -7.18 -18.33 -22.93
CA TYR A 64 -7.44 -19.77 -22.99
C TYR A 64 -6.16 -20.52 -22.68
N THR A 65 -6.14 -21.31 -21.61
CA THR A 65 -5.08 -22.28 -21.35
C THR A 65 -5.58 -23.66 -21.78
N PRO A 66 -4.94 -24.33 -22.75
CA PRO A 66 -5.38 -25.64 -23.22
C PRO A 66 -5.33 -26.66 -22.08
N GLU A 67 -6.46 -27.29 -21.78
CA GLU A 67 -6.50 -28.39 -20.83
C GLU A 67 -5.83 -29.62 -21.44
N LYS A 68 -5.12 -30.39 -20.62
CA LYS A 68 -4.53 -31.66 -21.00
C LYS A 68 -5.29 -32.80 -20.33
N ASP A 69 -5.56 -33.87 -21.07
CA ASP A 69 -6.12 -35.09 -20.51
C ASP A 69 -5.12 -35.80 -19.58
N SER A 70 -5.55 -36.91 -18.97
CA SER A 70 -4.71 -37.74 -18.09
C SER A 70 -3.50 -38.36 -18.79
N GLU A 71 -3.44 -38.31 -20.12
CA GLU A 71 -2.33 -38.78 -20.96
C GLU A 71 -1.44 -37.63 -21.44
N GLY A 72 -1.73 -36.38 -21.04
CA GLY A 72 -0.98 -35.18 -21.39
C GLY A 72 -1.28 -34.63 -22.78
N LYS A 73 -2.31 -35.13 -23.49
CA LYS A 73 -2.75 -34.58 -24.78
C LYS A 73 -3.69 -33.41 -24.56
N VAL A 74 -3.56 -32.39 -25.41
CA VAL A 74 -4.46 -31.23 -25.38
C VAL A 74 -5.87 -31.67 -25.74
N VAL A 75 -6.83 -31.36 -24.88
CA VAL A 75 -8.25 -31.55 -25.14
C VAL A 75 -8.66 -30.62 -26.28
N GLU A 76 -9.12 -31.18 -27.39
CA GLU A 76 -9.64 -30.38 -28.50
C GLU A 76 -11.03 -29.84 -28.15
N LEU A 77 -11.13 -28.51 -28.06
CA LEU A 77 -12.36 -27.78 -27.83
C LEU A 77 -12.77 -27.05 -29.11
N THR A 78 -14.08 -26.91 -29.31
CA THR A 78 -14.66 -26.07 -30.36
C THR A 78 -14.33 -24.59 -30.12
N ASP A 79 -14.39 -23.76 -31.16
CA ASP A 79 -14.11 -22.32 -31.01
C ASP A 79 -15.14 -21.62 -30.10
N GLN A 80 -16.38 -22.09 -30.06
CA GLN A 80 -17.40 -21.60 -29.13
C GLN A 80 -17.05 -21.92 -27.67
N GLU A 81 -16.52 -23.11 -27.39
CA GLU A 81 -16.09 -23.49 -26.04
C GLU A 81 -14.86 -22.70 -25.60
N LYS A 82 -13.89 -22.49 -26.51
CA LYS A 82 -12.73 -21.62 -26.24
C LYS A 82 -13.16 -20.19 -25.92
N GLU A 83 -14.13 -19.66 -26.67
CA GLU A 83 -14.63 -18.30 -26.44
C GLU A 83 -15.37 -18.18 -25.09
N LYS A 84 -16.17 -19.18 -24.74
CA LYS A 84 -16.81 -19.25 -23.42
C LYS A 84 -15.79 -19.29 -22.27
N ILE A 85 -14.69 -20.03 -22.42
CA ILE A 85 -13.62 -20.08 -21.43
C ILE A 85 -12.92 -18.73 -21.31
N ARG A 86 -12.62 -18.07 -22.43
CA ARG A 86 -12.03 -16.71 -22.43
C ARG A 86 -12.96 -15.71 -21.77
N ALA A 87 -14.25 -15.69 -22.10
CA ALA A 87 -15.22 -14.80 -21.50
C ALA A 87 -15.33 -15.00 -19.98
N THR A 88 -15.36 -16.26 -19.53
CA THR A 88 -15.36 -16.60 -18.10
C THR A 88 -14.09 -16.10 -17.40
N SER A 89 -12.92 -16.33 -18.03
CA SER A 89 -11.62 -15.87 -17.56
C SER A 89 -11.54 -14.34 -17.47
N THR A 90 -12.01 -13.63 -18.50
CA THR A 90 -12.13 -12.17 -18.52
C THR A 90 -12.98 -11.69 -17.33
N GLY A 91 -14.14 -12.30 -17.10
CA GLY A 91 -15.01 -11.95 -15.99
C GLY A 91 -14.30 -12.05 -14.62
N TRP A 92 -13.49 -13.09 -14.42
CA TRP A 92 -12.68 -13.24 -13.21
C TRP A 92 -11.60 -12.16 -13.08
N LEU A 93 -10.91 -11.81 -14.16
CA LEU A 93 -9.88 -10.76 -14.14
C LEU A 93 -10.48 -9.39 -13.77
N TYR A 94 -11.70 -9.08 -14.25
CA TYR A 94 -12.42 -7.87 -13.84
C TYR A 94 -12.82 -7.89 -12.36
N GLN A 95 -13.31 -9.02 -11.85
CA GLN A 95 -13.64 -9.16 -10.42
C GLN A 95 -12.39 -8.99 -9.53
N GLN A 96 -11.24 -9.53 -9.96
CA GLN A 96 -9.97 -9.35 -9.25
C GLN A 96 -9.53 -7.89 -9.23
N ALA A 97 -9.61 -7.21 -10.38
CA ALA A 97 -9.28 -5.80 -10.49
C ALA A 97 -10.20 -4.92 -9.64
N GLU A 98 -11.50 -5.22 -9.62
CA GLU A 98 -12.48 -4.55 -8.76
C GLU A 98 -12.12 -4.72 -7.28
N ASN A 99 -11.86 -5.96 -6.85
CA ASN A 99 -11.51 -6.25 -5.45
C ASN A 99 -10.26 -5.49 -5.00
N LEU A 100 -9.19 -5.48 -5.82
CA LEU A 100 -8.00 -4.69 -5.51
C LEU A 100 -8.34 -3.20 -5.45
N ALA A 101 -9.02 -2.67 -6.48
CA ALA A 101 -9.33 -1.26 -6.58
C ALA A 101 -10.09 -0.76 -5.33
N ARG A 102 -11.12 -1.50 -4.90
CA ARG A 102 -11.88 -1.18 -3.69
C ARG A 102 -11.02 -1.28 -2.42
N LEU A 103 -10.15 -2.28 -2.34
CA LEU A 103 -9.27 -2.46 -1.18
C LEU A 103 -8.29 -1.29 -0.97
N VAL A 104 -7.85 -0.65 -2.06
CA VAL A 104 -6.90 0.47 -2.01
C VAL A 104 -7.55 1.84 -2.23
N ASP A 105 -8.88 1.90 -2.28
CA ASP A 105 -9.66 3.13 -2.45
C ASP A 105 -10.17 3.65 -1.09
N PHE A 106 -9.24 4.03 -0.22
CA PHE A 106 -9.58 4.52 1.12
C PHE A 106 -8.66 5.68 1.53
N ILE A 107 -9.12 6.46 2.50
CA ILE A 107 -8.37 7.55 3.13
C ILE A 107 -7.99 7.08 4.54
N PRO A 108 -6.69 6.98 4.87
CA PRO A 108 -6.26 6.55 6.19
C PRO A 108 -6.56 7.64 7.23
N ASP A 109 -6.96 7.22 8.42
CA ASP A 109 -7.14 8.14 9.55
C ASP A 109 -5.77 8.50 10.17
N VAL A 110 -5.34 9.72 9.90
CA VAL A 110 -4.08 10.31 10.41
C VAL A 110 -4.17 10.82 11.84
N ASN A 111 -5.39 11.03 12.36
CA ASN A 111 -5.65 11.56 13.70
C ASN A 111 -5.79 10.46 14.75
N ALA A 112 -5.74 9.19 14.33
CA ALA A 112 -5.90 8.03 15.19
C ALA A 112 -4.77 7.80 16.21
N ALA A 113 -3.89 8.78 16.49
CA ALA A 113 -2.98 8.74 17.63
C ALA A 113 -3.73 8.49 18.97
N ASP A 114 -5.03 8.79 19.01
CA ASP A 114 -5.91 8.55 20.17
C ASP A 114 -6.69 7.22 20.14
N ASN A 115 -6.67 6.45 19.05
CA ASN A 115 -7.43 5.20 18.95
C ASN A 115 -6.69 4.12 18.15
N ASN A 116 -6.25 3.06 18.83
CA ASN A 116 -6.26 1.69 18.31
C ASN A 116 -5.78 1.48 16.84
N GLN A 117 -4.78 2.24 16.35
CA GLN A 117 -4.24 2.14 14.98
C GLN A 117 -3.73 0.74 14.59
N LEU A 118 -3.55 -0.10 15.60
CA LEU A 118 -3.06 -1.46 15.50
C LEU A 118 -4.17 -2.51 15.65
N SER A 119 -5.38 -2.10 16.04
CA SER A 119 -6.49 -3.03 16.30
C SER A 119 -7.34 -3.31 15.06
N LYS A 120 -7.29 -2.44 14.05
CA LYS A 120 -7.98 -2.58 12.75
C LYS A 120 -7.44 -1.60 11.73
N LEU A 121 -7.71 -1.84 10.45
CA LEU A 121 -7.42 -0.86 9.38
C LEU A 121 -8.10 0.48 9.70
N SER A 122 -7.28 1.51 9.90
CA SER A 122 -7.76 2.83 10.31
C SER A 122 -8.14 3.63 9.08
N ILE A 123 -9.43 3.61 8.76
CA ILE A 123 -10.04 4.37 7.65
C ILE A 123 -10.76 5.57 8.24
N GLN A 124 -10.46 6.74 7.70
CA GLN A 124 -11.13 7.98 8.04
C GLN A 124 -12.61 7.91 7.62
N GLN A 125 -13.53 8.08 8.58
CA GLN A 125 -14.97 7.95 8.35
C GLN A 125 -15.62 9.27 7.93
N ASN A 126 -14.97 10.01 7.03
CA ASN A 126 -15.30 11.42 6.77
C ASN A 126 -15.68 11.65 5.30
N GLU A 127 -16.71 10.93 4.81
CA GLU A 127 -17.50 11.29 3.62
C GLU A 127 -17.07 10.78 2.23
N GLY A 128 -16.44 9.61 2.14
CA GLY A 128 -16.28 8.89 0.86
C GLY A 128 -14.98 8.12 0.74
N THR A 129 -14.80 7.44 -0.38
CA THR A 129 -13.52 6.80 -0.73
C THR A 129 -12.49 7.82 -1.22
N LEU A 130 -11.24 7.39 -1.42
CA LEU A 130 -10.20 8.25 -2.00
C LEU A 130 -10.64 8.80 -3.37
N SER A 131 -11.29 7.96 -4.19
CA SER A 131 -11.82 8.34 -5.49
C SER A 131 -13.00 9.31 -5.40
N ASP A 132 -13.89 9.16 -4.41
CA ASP A 132 -14.98 10.11 -4.16
C ASP A 132 -14.45 11.49 -3.80
N VAL A 133 -13.48 11.57 -2.88
CA VAL A 133 -12.92 12.86 -2.45
C VAL A 133 -12.07 13.50 -3.54
N TYR A 134 -11.36 12.71 -4.35
CA TYR A 134 -10.68 13.22 -5.55
C TYR A 134 -11.66 13.78 -6.59
N LYS A 135 -12.77 13.05 -6.84
CA LYS A 135 -13.86 13.51 -7.70
C LYS A 135 -14.46 14.81 -7.18
N TYR A 136 -14.72 14.89 -5.88
CA TYR A 136 -15.20 16.08 -5.20
C TYR A 136 -14.25 17.27 -5.40
N ALA A 137 -12.93 17.07 -5.18
CA ALA A 137 -11.93 18.11 -5.40
C ALA A 137 -11.93 18.62 -6.85
N LEU A 138 -12.06 17.73 -7.83
CA LEU A 138 -12.20 18.12 -9.24
C LEU A 138 -13.53 18.82 -9.55
N GLN A 139 -14.63 18.44 -8.90
CA GLN A 139 -15.94 19.03 -9.15
C GLN A 139 -16.05 20.45 -8.57
N PHE A 140 -15.70 20.60 -7.30
CA PHE A 140 -15.92 21.81 -6.51
C PHE A 140 -14.68 22.71 -6.40
N SER A 141 -13.63 22.45 -7.16
CA SER A 141 -12.50 23.37 -7.26
C SER A 141 -12.84 24.60 -8.12
N LYS A 142 -12.29 25.75 -7.75
CA LYS A 142 -12.00 26.86 -8.65
C LYS A 142 -10.53 26.83 -9.02
N VAL A 143 -10.23 27.13 -10.28
CA VAL A 143 -8.87 27.10 -10.82
C VAL A 143 -8.44 28.47 -11.32
N ALA A 144 -7.14 28.72 -11.33
CA ALA A 144 -6.58 29.97 -11.83
C ALA A 144 -7.04 30.25 -13.28
N ASN A 145 -7.52 31.47 -13.51
CA ASN A 145 -8.02 31.93 -14.81
C ASN A 145 -6.97 32.82 -15.50
N THR A 146 -5.98 32.21 -16.13
CA THR A 146 -5.02 32.88 -17.01
C THR A 146 -4.94 32.06 -18.29
N GLU A 147 -5.00 32.67 -19.48
CA GLU A 147 -4.89 31.91 -20.73
C GLU A 147 -3.44 31.47 -20.97
N LEU A 148 -3.23 30.17 -21.25
CA LEU A 148 -1.94 29.67 -21.72
C LEU A 148 -1.71 30.07 -23.18
N SER A 149 -0.47 30.45 -23.51
CA SER A 149 -0.05 30.57 -24.90
C SER A 149 -0.08 29.23 -25.63
N GLU A 150 -0.25 29.23 -26.96
CA GLU A 150 -0.28 28.00 -27.77
C GLU A 150 1.00 27.15 -27.61
N GLU A 151 2.16 27.80 -27.40
CA GLU A 151 3.42 27.10 -27.13
C GLU A 151 3.41 26.35 -25.79
N GLU A 152 2.78 26.94 -24.76
CA GLU A 152 2.68 26.33 -23.44
C GLU A 152 1.69 25.16 -23.45
N LYS A 153 0.56 25.30 -24.17
CA LYS A 153 -0.40 24.20 -24.39
C LYS A 153 0.27 23.00 -25.05
N ALA A 154 1.05 23.24 -26.12
CA ALA A 154 1.79 22.18 -26.81
C ALA A 154 2.82 21.49 -25.91
N LYS A 155 3.51 22.24 -25.03
CA LYS A 155 4.45 21.66 -24.05
C LYS A 155 3.76 20.77 -23.03
N VAL A 156 2.61 21.21 -22.51
CA VAL A 156 1.82 20.43 -21.55
C VAL A 156 1.31 19.13 -22.19
N GLU A 157 0.79 19.17 -23.41
CA GLU A 157 0.33 17.98 -24.13
C GLU A 157 1.47 16.98 -24.36
N LYS A 158 2.65 17.47 -24.78
CA LYS A 158 3.84 16.63 -24.91
C LYS A 158 4.21 15.94 -23.59
N PHE A 159 4.21 16.67 -22.48
CA PHE A 159 4.50 16.11 -21.17
C PHE A 159 3.47 15.08 -20.72
N LYS A 160 2.19 15.27 -21.06
CA LYS A 160 1.12 14.31 -20.76
C LYS A 160 1.30 12.98 -21.51
N GLN A 161 1.62 13.02 -22.79
CA GLN A 161 1.86 11.79 -23.58
C GLN A 161 3.04 10.97 -23.06
N LEU A 162 3.96 11.59 -22.32
CA LEU A 162 5.03 10.87 -21.64
C LEU A 162 4.56 10.13 -20.37
N LEU A 163 3.44 10.52 -19.78
CA LEU A 163 2.91 9.92 -18.55
C LEU A 163 1.79 8.89 -18.79
N GLN A 164 1.04 9.04 -19.88
CA GLN A 164 -0.13 8.19 -20.17
C GLN A 164 -0.24 7.85 -21.67
N VAL A 165 -0.73 6.65 -21.96
CA VAL A 165 -0.96 6.16 -23.33
C VAL A 165 -2.43 5.76 -23.46
N LYS A 166 -3.09 6.24 -24.51
CA LYS A 166 -4.45 5.82 -24.88
C LYS A 166 -4.38 4.47 -25.60
N ARG A 167 -5.15 3.48 -25.16
CA ARG A 167 -5.36 2.22 -25.88
C ARG A 167 -6.85 2.00 -26.12
N ILE A 168 -7.19 1.62 -27.34
CA ILE A 168 -8.53 1.12 -27.65
C ILE A 168 -8.59 -0.32 -27.16
N LYS A 169 -9.47 -0.60 -26.21
CA LYS A 169 -9.81 -1.96 -25.78
C LYS A 169 -11.18 -2.32 -26.34
N LYS A 170 -11.20 -3.40 -27.13
CA LYS A 170 -12.44 -4.00 -27.59
C LYS A 170 -13.00 -4.88 -26.48
N ASP A 171 -14.22 -4.59 -26.04
CA ASP A 171 -14.99 -5.46 -25.17
C ASP A 171 -15.31 -6.74 -25.95
N LEU A 172 -14.86 -7.89 -25.43
CA LEU A 172 -15.00 -9.17 -26.11
C LEU A 172 -16.41 -9.77 -26.00
N ILE A 173 -17.29 -9.16 -25.19
CA ILE A 173 -18.66 -9.62 -24.95
C ILE A 173 -19.65 -8.75 -25.74
N THR A 174 -19.43 -7.43 -25.79
CA THR A 174 -20.33 -6.50 -26.49
C THR A 174 -19.81 -6.07 -27.87
N ASP A 175 -18.57 -6.43 -28.23
CA ASP A 175 -17.85 -5.95 -29.40
C ASP A 175 -17.63 -4.41 -29.43
N GLU A 176 -17.95 -3.70 -28.35
CA GLU A 176 -17.80 -2.25 -28.24
C GLU A 176 -16.35 -1.84 -27.98
N GLU A 177 -15.88 -0.81 -28.69
CA GLU A 177 -14.54 -0.24 -28.48
C GLU A 177 -14.60 0.84 -27.39
N SER A 178 -13.81 0.68 -26.34
CA SER A 178 -13.64 1.69 -25.29
C SER A 178 -12.19 2.19 -25.26
N GLU A 179 -12.01 3.51 -25.19
CA GLU A 179 -10.69 4.11 -25.02
C GLU A 179 -10.27 4.07 -23.54
N VAL A 180 -9.33 3.19 -23.20
CA VAL A 180 -8.78 3.06 -21.85
C VAL A 180 -7.42 3.75 -21.77
N ILE A 181 -7.21 4.50 -20.68
CA ILE A 181 -5.94 5.16 -20.39
C ILE A 181 -5.08 4.23 -19.53
N GLU A 182 -3.88 3.93 -20.00
CA GLU A 182 -2.90 3.12 -19.28
C GLU A 182 -1.64 3.94 -18.94
N PRO A 183 -0.89 3.56 -17.89
CA PRO A 183 0.43 4.14 -17.61
C PRO A 183 1.37 4.00 -18.83
N SER A 184 2.15 5.04 -19.12
CA SER A 184 3.16 4.96 -20.18
C SER A 184 4.30 4.00 -19.80
N PRO A 185 5.10 3.52 -20.78
CA PRO A 185 6.31 2.76 -20.48
C PRO A 185 7.28 3.49 -19.53
N LEU A 186 7.34 4.82 -19.60
CA LEU A 186 8.14 5.64 -18.67
C LEU A 186 7.63 5.51 -17.24
N VAL A 187 6.31 5.60 -17.02
CA VAL A 187 5.71 5.44 -15.69
C VAL A 187 5.88 4.03 -15.16
N ILE A 188 5.79 3.02 -16.02
CA ILE A 188 6.06 1.63 -15.64
C ILE A 188 7.51 1.46 -15.19
N LEU A 189 8.48 1.94 -15.97
CA LEU A 189 9.91 1.87 -15.62
C LEU A 189 10.21 2.63 -14.33
N TYR A 190 9.69 3.85 -14.19
CA TYR A 190 9.81 4.64 -12.97
C TYR A 190 9.37 3.84 -11.74
N ASN A 191 8.18 3.26 -11.77
CA ASN A 191 7.64 2.51 -10.63
C ASN A 191 8.38 1.19 -10.39
N GLN A 192 8.84 0.50 -11.44
CA GLN A 192 9.67 -0.71 -11.31
C GLN A 192 11.01 -0.39 -10.62
N LYS A 193 11.67 0.70 -11.00
CA LYS A 193 12.94 1.09 -10.38
C LYS A 193 12.75 1.66 -8.98
N MET A 194 11.65 2.37 -8.73
CA MET A 194 11.25 2.77 -7.39
C MET A 194 11.04 1.55 -6.48
N ALA A 195 10.34 0.52 -6.95
CA ALA A 195 10.16 -0.74 -6.21
C ALA A 195 11.52 -1.41 -5.91
N ALA A 196 12.41 -1.51 -6.90
CA ALA A 196 13.75 -2.07 -6.70
C ALA A 196 14.59 -1.27 -5.68
N TYR A 197 14.44 0.06 -5.65
CA TYR A 197 15.06 0.91 -4.63
C TYR A 197 14.46 0.64 -3.24
N ILE A 198 13.14 0.57 -3.13
CA ILE A 198 12.44 0.25 -1.86
C ILE A 198 12.90 -1.12 -1.33
N ASP A 199 12.98 -2.13 -2.20
CA ASP A 199 13.46 -3.47 -1.82
C ASP A 199 14.90 -3.43 -1.30
N ALA A 200 15.79 -2.67 -1.94
CA ALA A 200 17.17 -2.51 -1.48
C ALA A 200 17.24 -1.80 -0.12
N VAL A 201 16.41 -0.78 0.11
CA VAL A 201 16.32 -0.08 1.40
C VAL A 201 15.78 -1.01 2.48
N LEU A 202 14.72 -1.76 2.19
CA LEU A 202 14.11 -2.74 3.10
C LEU A 202 15.13 -3.80 3.53
N GLU A 203 15.89 -4.35 2.58
CA GLU A 203 16.95 -5.30 2.85
C GLU A 203 18.07 -4.69 3.70
N TYR A 204 18.55 -3.49 3.34
CA TYR A 204 19.56 -2.77 4.12
C TYR A 204 19.12 -2.58 5.57
N ASN A 205 17.91 -2.05 5.77
CA ASN A 205 17.35 -1.78 7.09
C ASN A 205 17.15 -3.07 7.89
N THR A 206 16.68 -4.15 7.26
CA THR A 206 16.54 -5.46 7.93
C THR A 206 17.86 -5.92 8.54
N TYR A 207 18.93 -5.99 7.74
CA TYR A 207 20.23 -6.44 8.25
C TYR A 207 20.86 -5.46 9.23
N ARG A 208 20.62 -4.15 9.07
CA ARG A 208 21.08 -3.13 9.99
C ARG A 208 20.45 -3.28 11.35
N VAL A 209 19.12 -3.38 11.40
CA VAL A 209 18.35 -3.53 12.63
C VAL A 209 18.74 -4.84 13.32
N ASP A 210 18.86 -5.94 12.57
CA ASP A 210 19.34 -7.23 13.11
C ASP A 210 20.77 -7.14 13.69
N ALA A 211 21.67 -6.34 13.10
CA ALA A 211 23.02 -6.17 13.63
C ALA A 211 23.09 -5.21 14.83
N LEU A 212 22.27 -4.15 14.84
CA LEU A 212 22.11 -3.26 16.00
C LEU A 212 21.45 -3.98 17.18
N ALA A 213 20.62 -4.98 16.88
CA ALA A 213 20.16 -5.93 17.87
C ALA A 213 21.30 -6.79 18.45
N ALA A 214 22.55 -6.71 18.01
CA ALA A 214 23.77 -7.16 18.71
C ALA A 214 23.64 -8.44 19.59
N ASP A 215 22.89 -9.42 19.13
CA ASP A 215 22.43 -10.61 19.86
C ASP A 215 22.85 -11.89 19.15
N ASN A 216 23.04 -11.78 17.84
CA ASN A 216 23.53 -12.81 16.96
C ASN A 216 24.88 -12.37 16.37
N SER A 217 25.95 -13.01 16.83
CA SER A 217 27.30 -12.78 16.30
C SER A 217 27.36 -12.91 14.76
N LYS A 218 26.57 -13.82 14.16
CA LYS A 218 26.48 -13.95 12.70
C LYS A 218 25.88 -12.70 12.04
N ALA A 219 24.85 -12.08 12.63
CA ALA A 219 24.24 -10.87 12.11
C ALA A 219 25.21 -9.68 12.23
N ILE A 220 25.92 -9.56 13.35
CA ILE A 220 26.96 -8.54 13.56
C ILE A 220 28.09 -8.72 12.54
N HIS A 221 28.62 -9.95 12.38
CA HIS A 221 29.66 -10.23 11.40
C HIS A 221 29.18 -10.01 9.96
N PHE A 222 27.95 -10.44 9.64
CA PHE A 222 27.36 -10.20 8.32
C PHE A 222 27.29 -8.71 8.02
N TRP A 223 26.77 -7.90 8.95
CA TRP A 223 26.73 -6.45 8.78
C TRP A 223 28.12 -5.83 8.69
N ALA A 224 29.03 -6.16 9.60
CA ALA A 224 30.39 -5.62 9.58
C ALA A 224 31.12 -5.91 8.26
N MET A 225 30.86 -7.08 7.64
CA MET A 225 31.46 -7.46 6.36
C MET A 225 30.72 -6.88 5.15
N ASN A 226 29.40 -6.75 5.20
CA ASN A 226 28.55 -6.48 4.04
C ASN A 226 27.89 -5.10 4.02
N ALA A 227 27.94 -4.31 5.10
CA ALA A 227 27.28 -3.01 5.19
C ALA A 227 27.66 -2.08 4.03
N SER A 228 28.94 -2.03 3.65
CA SER A 228 29.37 -1.25 2.49
C SER A 228 28.75 -1.74 1.18
N SER A 229 28.59 -3.06 1.00
CA SER A 229 27.95 -3.64 -0.17
C SER A 229 26.45 -3.34 -0.21
N LEU A 230 25.76 -3.47 0.94
CA LEU A 230 24.33 -3.15 1.07
C LEU A 230 24.07 -1.66 0.80
N ARG A 231 24.91 -0.75 1.34
CA ARG A 231 24.83 0.70 1.02
C ARG A 231 25.03 0.95 -0.47
N LYS A 232 26.03 0.30 -1.09
CA LYS A 232 26.25 0.40 -2.53
C LYS A 232 25.08 -0.15 -3.33
N LYS A 233 24.39 -1.19 -2.85
CA LYS A 233 23.17 -1.71 -3.48
C LYS A 233 22.04 -0.68 -3.45
N VAL A 234 21.81 -0.02 -2.31
CA VAL A 234 20.84 1.08 -2.19
C VAL A 234 21.21 2.25 -3.11
N GLN A 235 22.47 2.68 -3.09
CA GLN A 235 22.97 3.76 -3.95
C GLN A 235 22.87 3.41 -5.44
N ALA A 236 23.18 2.16 -5.82
CA ALA A 236 23.07 1.68 -7.19
C ALA A 236 21.60 1.60 -7.63
N ALA A 237 20.69 1.13 -6.78
CA ALA A 237 19.26 1.11 -7.07
C ALA A 237 18.69 2.54 -7.21
N MET A 238 19.12 3.48 -6.36
CA MET A 238 18.77 4.89 -6.49
C MET A 238 19.32 5.48 -7.79
N SER A 239 20.59 5.21 -8.12
CA SER A 239 21.18 5.67 -9.38
C SER A 239 20.49 5.07 -10.60
N ASP A 240 20.12 3.79 -10.54
CA ASP A 240 19.38 3.10 -11.60
C ASP A 240 17.97 3.67 -11.75
N TRP A 241 17.32 4.03 -10.65
CA TRP A 241 16.04 4.74 -10.68
C TRP A 241 16.17 6.14 -11.28
N VAL A 242 17.21 6.89 -10.90
CA VAL A 242 17.49 8.20 -11.48
C VAL A 242 17.78 8.10 -12.98
N THR A 243 18.65 7.19 -13.40
CA THR A 243 19.14 7.13 -14.77
C THR A 243 18.24 6.32 -15.70
N ASN A 244 17.87 5.10 -15.33
CA ASN A 244 17.11 4.18 -16.18
C ASN A 244 15.62 4.15 -15.85
N GLY A 245 15.23 4.57 -14.64
CA GLY A 245 13.85 4.77 -14.23
C GLY A 245 13.32 6.19 -14.49
N TYR A 246 14.16 7.08 -15.05
CA TYR A 246 13.79 8.46 -15.39
C TYR A 246 13.19 9.24 -14.21
N LYS A 247 13.70 9.04 -13.00
CA LYS A 247 13.14 9.66 -11.78
C LYS A 247 13.05 11.18 -11.91
N ASN A 248 14.14 11.83 -12.29
CA ASN A 248 14.22 13.28 -12.37
C ASN A 248 13.36 13.84 -13.50
N GLU A 249 13.24 13.11 -14.62
CA GLU A 249 12.39 13.48 -15.73
C GLU A 249 10.91 13.30 -15.38
N TYR A 250 10.53 12.20 -14.74
CA TYR A 250 9.16 11.97 -14.30
C TYR A 250 8.71 13.03 -13.28
N GLU A 251 9.50 13.25 -12.23
CA GLU A 251 9.23 14.27 -11.21
C GLU A 251 9.32 15.68 -11.79
N GLY A 252 10.28 15.92 -12.69
CA GLY A 252 10.45 17.18 -13.39
C GLY A 252 9.32 17.48 -14.37
N ILE A 253 8.73 16.46 -15.02
CA ILE A 253 7.54 16.60 -15.85
C ILE A 253 6.37 17.07 -14.99
N ALA A 254 6.14 16.44 -13.83
CA ALA A 254 5.08 16.85 -12.92
C ALA A 254 5.25 18.30 -12.45
N ALA A 255 6.47 18.68 -12.06
CA ALA A 255 6.78 20.04 -11.62
C ALA A 255 6.66 21.09 -12.74
N ARG A 256 7.04 20.75 -13.99
CA ARG A 256 6.90 21.65 -15.16
C ARG A 256 5.46 21.80 -15.60
N ILE A 257 4.70 20.70 -15.57
CA ILE A 257 3.26 20.69 -15.74
C ILE A 257 2.67 21.67 -14.73
N ASP A 258 3.02 21.57 -13.45
CA ASP A 258 2.54 22.47 -12.39
C ASP A 258 2.95 23.93 -12.61
N GLN A 259 4.21 24.21 -12.99
CA GLN A 259 4.69 25.56 -13.29
C GLN A 259 3.97 26.21 -14.47
N ILE A 260 3.72 25.46 -15.54
CA ILE A 260 3.04 25.97 -16.73
C ILE A 260 1.55 26.16 -16.43
N MET A 261 0.90 25.14 -15.89
CA MET A 261 -0.54 25.15 -15.64
C MET A 261 -0.96 25.99 -14.45
N SER A 262 -0.02 26.45 -13.61
CA SER A 262 -0.26 27.56 -12.68
C SER A 262 -0.87 28.80 -13.38
N LYS A 263 -0.77 28.87 -14.72
CA LYS A 263 -1.40 29.88 -15.55
C LYS A 263 -2.83 29.48 -15.97
N ASP A 264 -3.05 28.33 -16.62
CA ASP A 264 -4.39 27.86 -17.03
C ASP A 264 -4.69 26.44 -16.55
N LEU A 265 -5.32 26.31 -15.38
CA LEU A 265 -5.73 25.01 -14.83
C LEU A 265 -7.11 24.56 -15.34
N SER A 266 -7.81 25.37 -16.15
CA SER A 266 -9.18 25.07 -16.60
C SER A 266 -9.23 23.88 -17.55
N LEU A 267 -8.37 23.89 -18.57
CA LEU A 267 -8.23 22.79 -19.53
C LEU A 267 -7.76 21.50 -18.86
N LEU A 268 -6.82 21.62 -17.92
CA LEU A 268 -6.31 20.48 -17.19
C LEU A 268 -7.37 19.87 -16.29
N LYS A 269 -8.12 20.69 -15.56
CA LYS A 269 -9.23 20.22 -14.71
C LYS A 269 -10.25 19.44 -15.55
N ALA A 270 -10.59 19.94 -16.73
CA ALA A 270 -11.48 19.24 -17.66
C ALA A 270 -10.91 17.87 -18.08
N GLU A 271 -9.62 17.80 -18.40
CA GLU A 271 -8.96 16.53 -18.73
C GLU A 271 -8.85 15.58 -17.54
N TYR A 272 -8.61 16.08 -16.33
CA TYR A 272 -8.54 15.24 -15.14
C TYR A 272 -9.91 14.65 -14.80
N LYS A 273 -11.00 15.40 -15.05
CA LYS A 273 -12.35 14.86 -15.02
C LYS A 273 -12.55 13.78 -16.09
N ASP A 274 -12.13 14.04 -17.32
CA ASP A 274 -12.21 13.05 -18.41
C ASP A 274 -11.39 11.78 -18.11
N THR A 275 -10.17 11.93 -17.57
CA THR A 275 -9.30 10.81 -17.19
C THR A 275 -9.91 9.98 -16.06
N LEU A 276 -10.52 10.65 -15.07
CA LEU A 276 -11.24 9.98 -14.00
C LEU A 276 -12.40 9.17 -14.57
N GLU A 277 -13.24 9.78 -15.41
CA GLU A 277 -14.39 9.10 -16.03
C GLU A 277 -13.95 7.94 -16.95
N ARG A 278 -12.85 8.07 -17.70
CA ARG A 278 -12.30 7.00 -18.56
C ARG A 278 -11.65 5.85 -17.81
N ALA A 279 -11.17 6.10 -16.59
CA ALA A 279 -10.64 5.06 -15.73
C ALA A 279 -11.73 4.28 -15.00
N LYS A 280 -12.98 4.74 -15.09
CA LYS A 280 -14.14 4.11 -14.48
C LYS A 280 -14.50 2.84 -15.25
N LEU A 281 -14.61 1.75 -14.52
CA LEU A 281 -15.05 0.44 -14.99
C LEU A 281 -16.26 0.03 -14.16
N THR A 282 -17.14 -0.79 -14.73
CA THR A 282 -18.30 -1.32 -14.00
C THR A 282 -18.03 -2.77 -13.62
N GLY A 283 -18.21 -3.08 -12.33
CA GLY A 283 -18.05 -4.42 -11.81
C GLY A 283 -19.12 -5.37 -12.36
N LEU A 284 -18.72 -6.46 -13.01
CA LEU A 284 -19.65 -7.41 -13.61
C LEU A 284 -20.56 -8.10 -12.59
N ALA A 285 -20.04 -8.35 -11.39
CA ALA A 285 -20.77 -9.02 -10.31
C ALA A 285 -21.53 -8.05 -9.41
N SER A 286 -20.94 -6.89 -9.11
CA SER A 286 -21.52 -5.90 -8.18
C SER A 286 -22.47 -4.92 -8.86
N GLY A 287 -22.37 -4.75 -10.19
CA GLY A 287 -23.02 -3.68 -10.95
C GLY A 287 -22.57 -2.27 -10.55
N SER A 288 -21.56 -2.15 -9.69
CA SER A 288 -21.08 -0.90 -9.14
C SER A 288 -19.83 -0.44 -9.87
N ASP A 289 -19.72 0.86 -10.08
CA ASP A 289 -18.52 1.44 -10.67
C ASP A 289 -17.31 1.32 -9.72
N PHE A 290 -16.13 1.22 -10.30
CA PHE A 290 -14.83 1.29 -9.63
C PHE A 290 -13.80 1.91 -10.57
N TYR A 291 -12.71 2.46 -10.03
CA TYR A 291 -11.65 3.03 -10.86
C TYR A 291 -10.46 2.09 -10.96
N TYR A 292 -10.02 1.82 -12.19
CA TYR A 292 -8.93 0.88 -12.46
C TYR A 292 -7.67 1.25 -11.68
N THR A 293 -7.14 0.28 -10.95
CA THR A 293 -5.95 0.41 -10.11
C THR A 293 -5.10 -0.85 -10.24
N SER A 294 -3.78 -0.69 -10.23
CA SER A 294 -2.82 -1.79 -10.42
C SER A 294 -1.68 -1.71 -9.39
N LEU A 295 -0.89 -2.78 -9.28
CA LEU A 295 0.32 -2.86 -8.47
C LEU A 295 1.53 -3.07 -9.40
N VAL A 296 2.63 -2.38 -9.12
CA VAL A 296 3.86 -2.48 -9.93
C VAL A 296 5.05 -2.83 -9.04
N PRO A 297 5.86 -3.86 -9.38
CA PRO A 297 5.74 -4.73 -10.54
C PRO A 297 4.57 -5.71 -10.45
N GLY A 298 3.90 -6.00 -11.56
CA GLY A 298 2.72 -6.87 -11.57
C GLY A 298 3.01 -8.33 -11.21
N ASN A 299 4.27 -8.78 -11.33
CA ASN A 299 4.73 -10.12 -11.01
C ASN A 299 5.47 -10.23 -9.65
N PHE A 300 5.28 -9.27 -8.73
CA PHE A 300 5.93 -9.26 -7.41
C PHE A 300 5.73 -10.56 -6.59
N VAL A 301 4.69 -11.34 -6.90
CA VAL A 301 4.43 -12.62 -6.25
C VAL A 301 5.60 -13.60 -6.47
N GLU A 302 6.31 -13.49 -7.60
CA GLU A 302 7.41 -14.38 -7.99
C GLU A 302 8.74 -14.05 -7.28
N GLY A 303 8.97 -12.80 -6.86
CA GLY A 303 10.27 -12.37 -6.32
C GLY A 303 10.24 -10.99 -5.67
N GLY A 304 11.32 -10.63 -4.96
CA GLY A 304 11.42 -9.35 -4.22
C GLY A 304 11.03 -9.44 -2.74
N TRP A 305 11.14 -10.61 -2.12
CA TRP A 305 10.72 -10.85 -0.75
C TRP A 305 11.91 -10.81 0.22
N THR A 306 11.79 -10.01 1.27
CA THR A 306 12.80 -9.86 2.33
C THR A 306 12.37 -10.62 3.58
N LYS A 307 13.28 -11.41 4.16
CA LYS A 307 12.98 -12.19 5.37
C LYS A 307 13.02 -11.31 6.61
N PHE A 308 12.01 -11.44 7.46
CA PHE A 308 11.92 -10.84 8.78
C PHE A 308 11.99 -11.89 9.88
N SER A 309 12.59 -11.53 11.00
CA SER A 309 12.56 -12.34 12.22
C SER A 309 12.45 -11.48 13.47
N PHE A 310 11.72 -11.97 14.45
CA PHE A 310 11.62 -11.41 15.79
C PHE A 310 11.70 -12.51 16.84
N GLY A 311 12.51 -12.32 17.88
CA GLY A 311 12.65 -13.27 19.00
C GLY A 311 12.85 -12.59 20.36
N SER A 312 13.30 -13.37 21.34
CA SER A 312 13.49 -12.93 22.72
C SER A 312 14.43 -11.73 22.89
N SER A 313 15.51 -11.71 22.10
CA SER A 313 16.52 -10.66 22.11
C SER A 313 16.04 -9.35 21.46
N ASP A 314 15.15 -9.45 20.46
CA ASP A 314 14.47 -8.31 19.87
C ASP A 314 13.47 -7.71 20.87
N TYR A 315 12.71 -8.55 21.57
CA TYR A 315 11.76 -8.09 22.58
C TYR A 315 12.46 -7.27 23.68
N ALA A 316 13.60 -7.72 24.19
CA ALA A 316 14.34 -6.99 25.23
C ALA A 316 14.80 -5.58 24.81
N ARG A 317 14.80 -5.25 23.51
CA ARG A 317 15.14 -3.92 22.98
C ARG A 317 13.92 -3.11 22.55
N HIS A 318 12.92 -3.78 22.00
CA HIS A 318 11.74 -3.15 21.45
C HIS A 318 10.54 -3.18 22.41
N SER A 319 10.70 -3.67 23.65
CA SER A 319 9.64 -3.66 24.67
C SER A 319 9.25 -2.26 25.13
N ASP A 320 10.18 -1.30 25.09
CA ASP A 320 10.00 0.09 25.52
C ASP A 320 10.07 1.09 24.35
N SER A 321 10.11 0.61 23.11
CA SER A 321 10.39 1.48 21.97
C SER A 321 9.22 2.42 21.68
N LYS A 322 9.48 3.72 21.91
CA LYS A 322 8.65 4.83 21.44
C LYS A 322 9.17 5.24 20.08
N TYR A 323 8.44 4.93 19.01
CA TYR A 323 8.78 5.48 17.69
C TYR A 323 7.96 6.74 17.50
N THR A 324 8.63 7.88 17.36
CA THR A 324 8.02 9.11 16.87
C THR A 324 8.58 9.37 15.49
N SER A 325 7.75 9.35 14.45
CA SER A 325 8.17 9.81 13.13
C SER A 325 8.58 11.28 13.22
N TYR A 326 9.62 11.68 12.49
CA TYR A 326 10.30 12.97 12.63
C TYR A 326 9.70 14.02 11.70
N GLY A 327 9.12 15.09 12.26
CA GLY A 327 8.69 16.31 11.56
C GLY A 327 9.63 17.48 11.85
N VAL A 328 9.80 18.38 10.89
CA VAL A 328 10.78 19.48 10.81
C VAL A 328 10.89 20.32 12.11
N SER A 329 12.14 20.50 12.56
CA SER A 329 12.62 21.33 13.69
C SER A 329 12.04 21.03 15.09
N GLY A 330 12.77 20.20 15.85
CA GLY A 330 12.91 20.41 17.30
C GLY A 330 11.89 19.78 18.25
N SER A 331 10.85 19.08 17.78
CA SER A 331 9.94 18.35 18.67
C SER A 331 9.47 17.04 18.08
N ALA A 332 9.43 16.01 18.94
CA ALA A 332 8.90 14.66 18.70
C ALA A 332 7.69 14.69 17.75
N GLY A 333 7.77 13.97 16.63
CA GLY A 333 6.74 14.04 15.62
C GLY A 333 5.58 13.06 15.80
N PHE A 334 4.53 13.37 15.04
CA PHE A 334 3.12 13.13 15.32
C PHE A 334 2.59 11.79 14.79
N LEU A 335 3.25 11.16 13.79
CA LEU A 335 2.81 9.87 13.24
C LEU A 335 3.59 8.71 13.90
N GLY A 336 3.78 8.84 15.21
CA GLY A 336 4.60 7.97 16.01
C GLY A 336 3.83 6.78 16.57
N PHE A 337 4.44 5.60 16.47
CA PHE A 337 4.22 4.48 17.37
C PHE A 337 4.60 4.88 18.83
N GLY A 338 3.77 5.72 19.45
CA GLY A 338 3.95 6.21 20.80
C GLY A 338 3.33 5.26 21.84
N ALA A 339 4.10 4.86 22.83
CA ALA A 339 3.75 3.96 23.94
C ALA A 339 2.64 4.45 24.91
N SER A 340 1.64 5.20 24.42
CA SER A 340 0.42 5.55 25.15
C SER A 340 -0.87 5.03 24.49
N ALA A 341 -0.84 4.68 23.20
CA ALA A 341 -1.93 3.99 22.54
C ALA A 341 -1.68 2.49 22.62
N GLY A 342 -1.99 1.89 23.79
CA GLY A 342 -1.88 0.45 23.96
C GLY A 342 -2.64 -0.27 22.85
N TYR A 343 -1.99 -1.21 22.17
CA TYR A 343 -2.71 -2.24 21.42
C TYR A 343 -3.64 -2.93 22.42
N GLN A 344 -4.93 -2.59 22.40
CA GLN A 344 -5.92 -3.14 23.29
C GLN A 344 -6.77 -4.13 22.49
N HIS A 345 -6.23 -5.33 22.29
CA HIS A 345 -7.00 -6.42 21.72
C HIS A 345 -7.81 -7.08 22.83
N LYS A 346 -9.12 -7.18 22.66
CA LYS A 346 -9.95 -8.01 23.55
C LYS A 346 -9.79 -9.47 23.15
N ASP A 347 -8.65 -10.05 23.49
CA ASP A 347 -8.52 -11.50 23.53
C ASP A 347 -9.21 -12.02 24.79
N SER A 348 -10.10 -13.01 24.66
CA SER A 348 -10.72 -13.72 25.79
C SER A 348 -9.67 -14.43 26.66
N SER A 349 -8.46 -14.60 26.14
CA SER A 349 -7.28 -15.12 26.82
C SER A 349 -6.48 -14.06 27.62
N SER A 350 -7.00 -12.83 27.75
CA SER A 350 -6.38 -11.59 28.28
C SER A 350 -5.66 -11.63 29.64
N ASN A 351 -5.77 -12.71 30.42
CA ASN A 351 -5.03 -12.88 31.67
C ASN A 351 -3.87 -13.89 31.59
N ARG A 352 -3.59 -14.47 30.41
CA ARG A 352 -2.50 -15.43 30.22
C ARG A 352 -1.26 -14.71 29.72
N THR A 353 -0.14 -15.00 30.36
CA THR A 353 1.15 -14.43 30.02
C THR A 353 2.00 -15.38 29.18
N ILE A 354 2.88 -14.82 28.35
CA ILE A 354 3.81 -15.54 27.49
C ILE A 354 5.23 -15.41 28.06
N ASN A 355 5.99 -16.49 28.04
CA ASN A 355 7.43 -16.48 28.22
C ASN A 355 8.11 -16.21 26.88
N ALA A 356 8.67 -15.01 26.69
CA ALA A 356 9.28 -14.62 25.43
C ALA A 356 10.63 -15.28 25.15
N SER A 357 11.25 -15.98 26.11
CA SER A 357 12.60 -16.56 25.97
C SER A 357 12.73 -17.50 24.77
N ASN A 358 11.66 -18.23 24.44
CA ASN A 358 11.60 -19.18 23.33
C ASN A 358 10.66 -18.72 22.22
N PHE A 359 10.18 -17.48 22.27
CA PHE A 359 9.31 -16.94 21.25
C PHE A 359 10.09 -16.69 19.96
N LYS A 360 9.48 -17.03 18.82
CA LYS A 360 10.01 -16.76 17.50
C LYS A 360 8.88 -16.45 16.52
N LEU A 361 9.02 -15.33 15.82
CA LEU A 361 8.19 -14.92 14.71
C LEU A 361 9.07 -14.75 13.48
N THR A 362 8.71 -15.36 12.36
CA THR A 362 9.40 -15.12 11.07
C THR A 362 8.41 -15.08 9.93
N PHE A 363 8.69 -14.26 8.92
CA PHE A 363 7.94 -14.23 7.66
C PHE A 363 8.81 -13.64 6.55
N GLU A 364 8.32 -13.71 5.32
CA GLU A 364 8.85 -12.97 4.18
C GLU A 364 7.92 -11.79 3.88
N MET A 365 8.46 -10.60 3.58
CA MET A 365 7.68 -9.40 3.28
C MET A 365 8.16 -8.67 2.03
N CYS A 366 7.26 -7.95 1.37
CA CYS A 366 7.59 -7.00 0.30
C CYS A 366 6.62 -5.81 0.31
N GLN A 367 7.08 -4.67 -0.20
CA GLN A 367 6.26 -3.46 -0.36
C GLN A 367 6.04 -3.19 -1.84
N VAL A 368 4.77 -3.15 -2.28
CA VAL A 368 4.43 -3.01 -3.70
C VAL A 368 3.69 -1.69 -3.97
N PRO A 369 4.27 -0.80 -4.79
CA PRO A 369 3.62 0.45 -5.21
C PRO A 369 2.25 0.26 -5.85
N ILE A 370 1.32 1.15 -5.48
CA ILE A 370 -0.03 1.25 -6.05
C ILE A 370 -0.02 2.29 -7.18
N VAL A 371 -0.51 1.91 -8.35
CA VAL A 371 -0.62 2.79 -9.52
C VAL A 371 -2.08 3.06 -9.83
N ARG A 372 -2.48 4.34 -9.71
CA ARG A 372 -3.82 4.86 -10.01
C ARG A 372 -3.75 5.84 -11.18
N PRO A 373 -4.02 5.42 -12.42
CA PRO A 373 -3.97 6.33 -13.58
C PRO A 373 -4.90 7.54 -13.45
N TRP A 374 -5.99 7.40 -12.68
CA TRP A 374 -7.00 8.42 -12.43
C TRP A 374 -6.61 9.45 -11.37
N LEU A 375 -5.77 9.09 -10.40
CA LEU A 375 -5.37 9.98 -9.30
C LEU A 375 -4.19 10.85 -9.73
N LYS A 376 -4.46 12.07 -10.18
CA LYS A 376 -3.40 13.01 -10.56
C LYS A 376 -2.96 13.81 -9.34
N THR A 377 -2.02 13.25 -8.58
CA THR A 377 -1.45 13.92 -7.38
C THR A 377 -0.89 15.32 -7.66
N PRO A 378 -0.36 15.67 -8.85
CA PRO A 378 0.04 17.06 -9.13
C PRO A 378 -1.11 18.07 -8.99
N PHE A 379 -2.36 17.67 -9.25
CA PHE A 379 -3.53 18.51 -9.00
C PHE A 379 -3.63 18.85 -7.50
N LEU A 380 -3.53 17.83 -6.65
CA LEU A 380 -3.69 17.96 -5.20
C LEU A 380 -2.59 18.80 -4.56
N THR A 381 -1.38 18.77 -5.10
CA THR A 381 -0.25 19.56 -4.62
C THR A 381 -0.12 20.93 -5.30
N SER A 382 -0.90 21.20 -6.36
CA SER A 382 -0.82 22.45 -7.11
C SER A 382 -1.28 23.64 -6.27
N LYS A 383 -0.62 24.77 -6.46
CA LYS A 383 -0.96 26.04 -5.78
C LYS A 383 -1.88 26.95 -6.60
N ALA A 384 -2.48 26.44 -7.66
CA ALA A 384 -3.30 27.24 -8.57
C ALA A 384 -4.77 26.77 -8.64
N TRP A 385 -5.22 26.07 -7.60
CA TRP A 385 -6.62 25.73 -7.37
C TRP A 385 -7.02 26.03 -5.90
N LYS A 386 -8.32 26.17 -5.66
CA LYS A 386 -8.93 26.24 -4.32
C LYS A 386 -10.33 25.62 -4.35
N LEU A 387 -10.92 25.29 -3.21
CA LEU A 387 -12.34 24.90 -3.17
C LEU A 387 -13.25 26.12 -3.35
N ASP A 388 -14.41 25.90 -3.98
CA ASP A 388 -15.42 26.93 -4.13
C ASP A 388 -16.23 27.11 -2.85
N MET A 389 -15.79 28.05 -2.01
CA MET A 389 -16.50 28.43 -0.77
C MET A 389 -17.95 28.89 -0.97
N GLY A 390 -18.37 29.20 -2.20
CA GLY A 390 -19.75 29.51 -2.52
C GLY A 390 -20.66 28.27 -2.65
N SER A 391 -20.09 27.07 -2.78
CA SER A 391 -20.84 25.81 -2.85
C SER A 391 -21.30 25.37 -1.44
N PRO A 392 -22.59 25.04 -1.26
CA PRO A 392 -23.09 24.47 -0.01
C PRO A 392 -22.37 23.18 0.38
N GLU A 393 -21.97 22.37 -0.59
CA GLU A 393 -21.21 21.14 -0.37
C GLU A 393 -19.85 21.45 0.27
N VAL A 394 -19.12 22.44 -0.23
CA VAL A 394 -17.84 22.87 0.35
C VAL A 394 -18.01 23.40 1.77
N GLN A 395 -19.05 24.20 2.01
CA GLN A 395 -19.34 24.73 3.34
C GLN A 395 -19.64 23.63 4.37
N SER A 396 -20.25 22.51 3.94
CA SER A 396 -20.55 21.39 4.83
C SER A 396 -19.37 20.46 5.12
N ARG A 397 -18.45 20.28 4.16
CA ARG A 397 -17.38 19.28 4.21
C ARG A 397 -16.04 19.84 4.69
N GLY A 398 -15.88 21.16 4.64
CA GLY A 398 -14.66 21.86 5.02
C GLY A 398 -13.85 22.39 3.83
N GLU A 399 -12.98 23.36 4.12
CA GLU A 399 -12.30 24.17 3.11
C GLU A 399 -10.99 23.55 2.59
N PHE A 400 -10.55 22.43 3.19
CA PHE A 400 -9.27 21.80 2.90
C PHE A 400 -9.37 20.28 2.79
N LEU A 401 -8.66 19.73 1.80
CA LEU A 401 -8.31 18.30 1.78
C LEU A 401 -7.33 18.00 2.92
N ASN A 402 -6.36 18.88 3.10
CA ASN A 402 -5.40 18.87 4.21
C ASN A 402 -5.00 20.30 4.61
N ASP A 403 -5.00 20.61 5.89
CA ASP A 403 -4.65 21.94 6.42
C ASP A 403 -3.13 22.18 6.52
N GLY A 404 -2.32 21.12 6.41
CA GLY A 404 -0.87 21.15 6.59
C GLY A 404 -0.42 21.39 8.03
N ALA A 405 -1.34 21.29 9.00
CA ALA A 405 -1.02 21.33 10.42
C ALA A 405 -0.44 19.98 10.89
N MET A 406 -0.07 19.93 12.17
CA MET A 406 0.45 18.72 12.80
C MET A 406 -0.20 18.59 14.18
N PRO A 407 -1.22 17.72 14.38
CA PRO A 407 -1.88 16.82 13.42
C PRO A 407 -2.38 17.46 12.12
N PRO A 408 -2.29 16.77 10.96
CA PRO A 408 -2.98 17.16 9.75
C PRO A 408 -4.49 16.92 9.87
N ASN A 409 -5.31 17.90 9.49
CA ASN A 409 -6.77 17.77 9.40
C ASN A 409 -7.28 18.06 7.99
N GLY A 410 -8.41 17.44 7.64
CA GLY A 410 -9.13 17.68 6.39
C GLY A 410 -9.82 16.42 5.90
N ILE A 411 -10.47 16.50 4.74
CA ILE A 411 -11.23 15.37 4.17
C ILE A 411 -10.35 14.34 3.44
N MET A 412 -9.11 14.68 3.10
CA MET A 412 -8.10 13.79 2.55
C MET A 412 -6.70 14.22 3.04
N PRO A 413 -6.35 13.93 4.29
CA PRO A 413 -5.05 14.29 4.85
C PRO A 413 -3.91 13.39 4.35
N ALA A 414 -4.23 12.18 3.90
CA ALA A 414 -3.26 11.21 3.40
C ALA A 414 -3.93 10.22 2.42
N TYR A 415 -3.11 9.43 1.71
CA TYR A 415 -3.59 8.36 0.83
C TYR A 415 -2.57 7.21 0.75
N PRO A 416 -3.02 5.95 0.53
CA PRO A 416 -2.13 4.79 0.43
C PRO A 416 -1.34 4.80 -0.88
N THR A 417 -0.01 4.69 -0.81
CA THR A 417 0.91 4.66 -1.96
C THR A 417 1.47 3.28 -2.25
N SER A 418 1.58 2.41 -1.24
CA SER A 418 2.06 1.03 -1.42
C SER A 418 1.33 0.07 -0.49
N VAL A 419 1.22 -1.20 -0.90
CA VAL A 419 0.69 -2.29 -0.09
C VAL A 419 1.85 -3.07 0.54
N LEU A 420 1.74 -3.43 1.81
CA LEU A 420 2.70 -4.30 2.50
C LEU A 420 2.15 -5.73 2.57
N PHE A 421 2.81 -6.64 1.87
CA PHE A 421 2.47 -8.06 1.84
C PHE A 421 3.44 -8.86 2.72
N ILE A 422 2.93 -9.95 3.31
CA ILE A 422 3.75 -11.03 3.87
C ILE A 422 3.34 -12.39 3.32
N ARG A 423 4.24 -13.36 3.45
CA ARG A 423 3.98 -14.80 3.25
C ARG A 423 4.90 -15.64 4.14
N ASN A 424 4.66 -16.96 4.19
CA ASN A 424 5.48 -17.90 4.95
C ASN A 424 5.62 -17.51 6.44
N LEU A 425 4.51 -17.09 7.05
CA LEU A 425 4.46 -16.70 8.45
C LEU A 425 4.64 -17.93 9.35
N VAL A 426 5.55 -17.82 10.31
CA VAL A 426 5.78 -18.81 11.37
C VAL A 426 5.73 -18.07 12.69
N LEU A 427 4.75 -18.43 13.52
CA LEU A 427 4.55 -17.94 14.87
C LEU A 427 4.75 -19.11 15.84
N ASP A 428 5.91 -19.16 16.46
CA ASP A 428 6.30 -20.18 17.43
C ASP A 428 6.34 -19.55 18.82
N PHE A 429 5.39 -19.94 19.67
CA PHE A 429 5.35 -19.48 21.06
C PHE A 429 6.37 -20.23 21.93
N GLY A 430 6.90 -21.36 21.46
CA GLY A 430 7.84 -22.17 22.20
C GLY A 430 7.18 -23.10 23.24
N GLN A 431 7.92 -24.15 23.60
CA GLN A 431 7.44 -25.23 24.48
C GLN A 431 6.89 -24.80 25.84
N TYR A 432 7.35 -23.66 26.38
CA TYR A 432 6.90 -23.12 27.66
C TYR A 432 5.54 -22.41 27.61
N ASN A 433 5.01 -22.21 26.40
CA ASN A 433 3.77 -21.48 26.17
C ASN A 433 2.70 -22.37 25.51
N SER A 434 2.82 -23.69 25.62
CA SER A 434 1.88 -24.65 25.02
C SER A 434 0.44 -24.44 25.49
N GLU A 435 0.24 -24.04 26.74
CA GLU A 435 -1.08 -23.68 27.27
C GLU A 435 -1.65 -22.42 26.62
N TYR A 436 -0.82 -21.38 26.44
CA TYR A 436 -1.23 -20.18 25.72
C TYR A 436 -1.51 -20.51 24.25
N ALA A 437 -0.62 -21.28 23.60
CA ALA A 437 -0.80 -21.69 22.21
C ALA A 437 -2.08 -22.51 22.02
N SER A 438 -2.42 -23.41 22.95
CA SER A 438 -3.67 -24.17 22.93
C SER A 438 -4.90 -23.29 23.20
N ALA A 439 -4.84 -22.37 24.17
CA ALA A 439 -5.94 -21.43 24.44
C ALA A 439 -6.17 -20.46 23.27
N PHE A 440 -5.09 -19.89 22.75
CA PHE A 440 -5.09 -19.10 21.54
C PHE A 440 -5.52 -19.91 20.32
N LYS A 441 -5.60 -21.24 20.35
CA LYS A 441 -6.20 -22.05 19.27
C LYS A 441 -7.67 -22.32 19.51
N SER A 442 -8.06 -22.65 20.75
CA SER A 442 -9.46 -22.91 21.09
C SER A 442 -10.35 -21.70 20.86
N ASP A 443 -9.83 -20.51 21.17
CA ASP A 443 -10.55 -19.24 21.00
C ASP A 443 -10.81 -18.89 19.52
N LYS A 444 -10.19 -19.61 18.57
CA LYS A 444 -10.26 -19.36 17.11
C LYS A 444 -11.31 -20.17 16.37
N ALA A 445 -11.86 -21.21 16.99
CA ALA A 445 -12.78 -22.11 16.31
C ALA A 445 -14.10 -21.41 15.90
N ASP A 446 -14.42 -20.26 16.50
CA ASP A 446 -15.72 -19.58 16.34
C ASP A 446 -15.68 -18.21 15.65
N ALA A 447 -14.50 -17.62 15.36
CA ALA A 447 -14.37 -16.31 14.68
C ALA A 447 -13.04 -16.18 13.92
N SER A 448 -13.00 -15.33 12.87
CA SER A 448 -11.76 -15.02 12.12
C SER A 448 -10.63 -14.64 13.07
N ALA A 449 -9.55 -15.41 13.11
CA ALA A 449 -8.54 -15.29 14.14
C ALA A 449 -7.25 -14.65 13.62
N GLY A 450 -6.84 -13.58 14.28
CA GLY A 450 -5.54 -12.94 14.06
C GLY A 450 -4.72 -12.80 15.32
N TRP A 451 -3.44 -12.50 15.14
CA TRP A 451 -2.54 -12.02 16.17
C TRP A 451 -1.92 -10.71 15.66
N GLY A 452 -2.35 -9.56 16.21
CA GLY A 452 -1.98 -8.25 15.65
C GLY A 452 -2.36 -8.12 14.17
N PRO A 453 -1.43 -7.68 13.29
CA PRO A 453 -1.71 -7.53 11.87
C PRO A 453 -1.63 -8.86 11.10
N PHE A 454 -1.46 -10.00 11.78
CA PHE A 454 -1.29 -11.30 11.16
C PHE A 454 -2.57 -12.11 11.26
N SER A 455 -3.14 -12.49 10.12
CA SER A 455 -4.17 -13.53 10.06
C SER A 455 -3.52 -14.90 10.19
N VAL A 456 -4.01 -15.68 11.16
CA VAL A 456 -3.48 -17.01 11.52
C VAL A 456 -4.48 -18.13 11.26
N ASP A 457 -5.77 -17.79 11.14
CA ASP A 457 -6.83 -18.69 10.71
C ASP A 457 -7.96 -17.87 10.08
N ALA A 458 -8.20 -18.06 8.79
CA ALA A 458 -9.22 -17.33 8.04
C ALA A 458 -9.75 -18.16 6.87
N ASN A 459 -11.08 -18.31 6.83
CA ASN A 459 -11.77 -18.88 5.68
C ASN A 459 -11.93 -17.80 4.61
N TYR A 460 -11.13 -17.85 3.54
CA TYR A 460 -11.34 -17.00 2.37
C TYR A 460 -12.14 -17.77 1.31
N SER A 461 -13.40 -17.38 1.12
CA SER A 461 -14.26 -17.91 0.05
C SER A 461 -14.43 -16.86 -1.04
N SER A 462 -13.98 -17.18 -2.26
CA SER A 462 -14.38 -16.45 -3.47
C SER A 462 -15.39 -17.30 -4.26
N SER A 463 -16.21 -16.65 -5.10
CA SER A 463 -17.38 -17.24 -5.80
C SER A 463 -17.10 -18.44 -6.70
N SER A 464 -15.83 -18.80 -6.93
CA SER A 464 -15.43 -19.89 -7.83
C SER A 464 -14.38 -20.84 -7.26
N TYR A 465 -13.81 -20.56 -6.07
CA TYR A 465 -12.79 -21.41 -5.45
C TYR A 465 -12.94 -21.47 -3.93
N LYS A 466 -13.24 -22.66 -3.40
CA LYS A 466 -13.01 -22.99 -1.99
C LYS A 466 -11.56 -23.45 -1.87
N SER A 467 -10.71 -22.61 -1.29
CA SER A 467 -9.36 -23.01 -0.93
C SER A 467 -9.12 -22.59 0.49
N ASP A 468 -8.86 -23.57 1.36
CA ASP A 468 -8.47 -23.30 2.73
C ASP A 468 -7.16 -22.51 2.71
N PHE A 469 -7.13 -21.38 3.42
CA PHE A 469 -5.88 -20.72 3.78
C PHE A 469 -5.10 -21.75 4.60
N LYS A 470 -4.07 -22.37 4.00
CA LYS A 470 -3.37 -23.50 4.61
C LYS A 470 -2.58 -23.03 5.83
N SER A 471 -3.24 -23.07 6.98
CA SER A 471 -2.66 -22.91 8.30
C SER A 471 -2.30 -24.29 8.83
N HIS A 472 -1.01 -24.51 9.07
CA HIS A 472 -0.49 -25.69 9.73
C HIS A 472 -0.18 -25.32 11.17
N SER A 473 -0.87 -25.94 12.13
CA SER A 473 -0.66 -25.64 13.54
C SER A 473 -0.24 -26.89 14.32
N ASP A 474 0.70 -26.73 15.25
CA ASP A 474 1.17 -27.79 16.16
C ASP A 474 1.15 -27.29 17.62
N SER A 475 1.52 -28.12 18.59
CA SER A 475 1.46 -27.74 20.02
C SER A 475 2.31 -26.52 20.41
N GLN A 476 3.21 -26.04 19.54
CA GLN A 476 4.17 -24.98 19.84
C GLN A 476 3.93 -23.72 19.00
N GLY A 477 3.25 -23.82 17.86
CA GLY A 477 3.04 -22.67 17.00
C GLY A 477 2.03 -22.83 15.87
N ILE A 478 2.06 -21.83 14.99
CA ILE A 478 1.20 -21.70 13.81
C ILE A 478 2.09 -21.31 12.63
N ARG A 479 1.89 -22.01 11.52
CA ARG A 479 2.52 -21.72 10.25
C ARG A 479 1.46 -21.42 9.22
N VAL A 480 1.64 -20.33 8.49
CA VAL A 480 0.75 -19.86 7.44
C VAL A 480 1.59 -19.64 6.19
N ASP A 481 1.42 -20.52 5.20
CA ASP A 481 2.16 -20.41 3.94
C ASP A 481 1.54 -19.36 2.99
N GLY A 482 0.24 -19.06 3.18
CA GLY A 482 -0.51 -18.11 2.35
C GLY A 482 0.00 -16.66 2.44
N MET A 483 -0.26 -15.90 1.37
CA MET A 483 0.02 -14.48 1.32
C MET A 483 -1.09 -13.68 2.01
N GLN A 484 -0.73 -12.56 2.63
CA GLN A 484 -1.68 -11.65 3.27
C GLN A 484 -1.17 -10.20 3.24
N ILE A 485 -2.10 -9.26 3.24
CA ILE A 485 -1.82 -7.82 3.36
C ILE A 485 -1.87 -7.47 4.84
N ILE A 486 -0.76 -6.94 5.36
CA ILE A 486 -0.66 -6.57 6.79
C ILE A 486 -0.72 -5.06 7.00
N GLY A 487 -0.71 -4.28 5.93
CA GLY A 487 -0.87 -2.82 6.01
C GLY A 487 -0.57 -2.11 4.71
N PHE A 488 -0.59 -0.79 4.77
CA PHE A 488 -0.36 0.12 3.65
C PHE A 488 0.62 1.21 4.06
N ASN A 489 1.57 1.52 3.18
CA ASN A 489 2.36 2.74 3.28
C ASN A 489 1.52 3.89 2.74
N CYS A 490 1.38 4.95 3.53
CA CYS A 490 0.51 6.09 3.28
C CYS A 490 1.34 7.36 3.21
N HIS A 491 1.07 8.18 2.20
CA HIS A 491 1.69 9.49 2.04
C HIS A 491 0.75 10.57 2.61
N VAL A 492 1.29 11.40 3.48
CA VAL A 492 0.61 12.59 4.02
C VAL A 492 0.68 13.68 2.99
N LEU A 493 -0.48 14.20 2.59
CA LEU A 493 -0.53 15.33 1.67
C LEU A 493 0.10 16.56 2.35
N PRO A 494 0.77 17.45 1.61
CA PRO A 494 1.03 18.80 2.10
C PRO A 494 -0.29 19.57 2.26
N LYS A 495 -0.24 20.83 2.71
CA LYS A 495 -1.42 21.69 2.70
C LYS A 495 -2.08 21.69 1.31
N SER A 496 -3.38 21.40 1.26
CA SER A 496 -4.12 21.19 0.02
C SER A 496 -5.60 21.56 0.21
N PRO A 497 -6.13 22.56 -0.53
CA PRO A 497 -5.42 23.44 -1.45
C PRO A 497 -4.47 24.42 -0.71
N ASP A 498 -3.39 24.83 -1.38
CA ASP A 498 -2.46 25.89 -0.92
C ASP A 498 -2.30 26.98 -1.99
N PRO A 499 -3.36 27.75 -2.30
CA PRO A 499 -3.35 28.67 -3.43
C PRO A 499 -2.34 29.80 -3.24
N LEU A 500 -1.62 30.17 -4.30
CA LEU A 500 -0.71 31.31 -4.24
C LEU A 500 -1.49 32.63 -4.02
N PRO A 501 -1.07 33.50 -3.09
CA PRO A 501 -1.76 34.77 -2.82
C PRO A 501 -1.84 35.74 -4.00
N ASN A 502 -0.97 35.58 -5.01
CA ASN A 502 -0.95 36.45 -6.20
C ASN A 502 -1.96 36.04 -7.28
N ILE A 503 -2.66 34.91 -7.14
CA ILE A 503 -3.73 34.50 -8.05
C ILE A 503 -5.03 35.17 -7.62
N THR A 504 -5.44 36.21 -8.35
CA THR A 504 -6.63 37.01 -8.03
C THR A 504 -7.86 36.60 -8.84
N SER A 505 -7.69 35.89 -9.95
CA SER A 505 -8.77 35.47 -10.87
C SER A 505 -8.97 33.95 -10.83
N TRP A 506 -10.21 33.52 -10.61
CA TRP A 506 -10.59 32.13 -10.36
C TRP A 506 -11.86 31.77 -11.16
N ILE A 507 -11.88 30.60 -11.79
CA ILE A 507 -13.04 30.07 -12.55
C ILE A 507 -13.42 28.65 -12.15
#